data_AF-A0A1Q7KQ32-F1
#
_entry.id   AF-A0A1Q7KQ32-F1
#
_cell.length_a   1.000
_cell.length_b   1.000
_cell.length_c   1.000
_cell.angle_alpha   90.00
_cell.angle_beta   90.00
_cell.angle_gamma   90.00
#
_symmetry.space_group_name_H-M   'P 1'
#
loop_
_entity.id
_entity.type
_entity.pdbx_description
1 polymer ?
#
loop_
_entity_poly.entity_id
_entity_poly.type
_entity_poly.pdbx_seq_one_letter_code
_entity_poly.pdbx_strand_id
1 'polypeptide(L)' 'MVSDLSLQGGLITLKHLPRLQSELQVTMEAPGADGVQSMKLRGYVVRIDTAAEKGHSAVGVVFTD' A
#
# COMPACT_ATOMS: atom_id res chain seq x y z
N MET A 1 -4.39 -20.94 -15.69
CA MET A 1 -4.63 -19.77 -16.55
C MET A 1 -5.00 -18.63 -15.62
N VAL A 2 -4.13 -17.63 -15.48
CA VAL A 2 -4.40 -16.44 -14.65
C VAL A 2 -5.10 -15.46 -15.58
N SER A 3 -6.40 -15.28 -15.39
CA SER A 3 -7.23 -14.38 -16.19
C SER A 3 -7.36 -13.07 -15.43
N ASP A 4 -6.92 -11.97 -16.04
CA ASP A 4 -7.06 -10.59 -15.55
C ASP A 4 -6.64 -10.34 -14.08
N LEU A 5 -5.33 -10.40 -13.82
CA LEU A 5 -4.78 -9.90 -12.57
C LEU A 5 -4.50 -8.39 -12.69
N SER A 6 -5.48 -7.54 -12.37
CA SER A 6 -5.23 -6.10 -12.18
C SER A 6 -4.61 -5.87 -10.80
N LEU A 7 -3.28 -6.03 -10.69
CA LEU A 7 -2.56 -5.67 -9.48
C LEU A 7 -2.56 -4.14 -9.32
N GLN A 8 -3.39 -3.64 -8.43
CA GLN A 8 -3.33 -2.25 -8.01
C GLN A 8 -2.28 -2.14 -6.91
N GLY A 9 -1.39 -1.17 -7.04
CA GLY A 9 -0.30 -0.98 -6.08
C GLY A 9 0.01 0.48 -5.86
N GLY A 10 0.72 0.75 -4.77
CA GLY A 10 1.09 2.09 -4.38
C GLY A 10 2.45 2.11 -3.69
N LEU A 11 3.09 3.27 -3.72
CA LEU A 11 4.25 3.57 -2.90
C LEU A 11 3.77 4.30 -1.64
N ILE A 12 4.07 3.75 -0.46
CA ILE A 12 3.66 4.30 0.83
C ILE A 12 4.91 4.63 1.64
N THR A 13 4.97 5.83 2.21
CA THR A 13 6.03 6.21 3.13
C THR A 13 5.63 5.87 4.56
N LEU A 14 6.37 4.98 5.22
CA LEU A 14 6.14 4.57 6.60
C LEU A 14 7.23 5.11 7.52
N LYS A 15 6.88 5.37 8.78
CA LYS A 15 7.83 5.77 9.84
C LYS A 15 8.63 4.59 10.41
N HIS A 16 8.24 3.37 10.08
CA HIS A 16 8.90 2.14 10.50
C HIS A 16 9.18 1.27 9.28
N LEU A 17 10.11 0.34 9.43
CA LEU A 17 10.47 -0.62 8.38
C LEU A 17 9.58 -1.87 8.50
N PRO A 18 8.56 -2.05 7.65
CA PRO A 18 7.80 -3.30 7.63
C PRO A 18 8.68 -4.44 7.07
N ARG A 19 8.19 -5.68 7.15
CA ARG A 19 8.90 -6.83 6.58
C ARG A 19 8.55 -6.99 5.11
N LEU A 20 9.50 -7.42 4.30
CA LEU A 20 9.21 -7.83 2.93
C LEU A 20 8.23 -9.00 2.97
N GLN A 21 7.24 -8.99 2.07
CA GLN A 21 6.14 -9.96 1.97
C GLN A 21 5.19 -10.00 3.18
N SER A 22 5.28 -9.06 4.13
CA SER A 22 4.26 -8.96 5.18
C SER A 22 2.99 -8.30 4.67
N GLU A 23 1.86 -8.70 5.26
CA GLU A 23 0.57 -8.09 5.06
C GLU A 23 0.49 -6.70 5.72
N LEU A 24 -0.20 -5.78 5.07
CA LEU A 24 -0.56 -4.45 5.56
C LEU A 24 -2.06 -4.25 5.37
N GLN A 25 -2.71 -3.73 6.40
CA GLN A 25 -4.06 -3.17 6.29
C GLN A 25 -3.95 -1.66 6.09
N VAL A 26 -4.54 -1.16 5.01
CA VAL A 26 -4.50 0.24 4.62
C VAL A 26 -5.91 0.80 4.61
N THR A 27 -6.14 1.89 5.31
CA THR A 27 -7.37 2.69 5.16
C THR A 27 -7.04 3.84 4.23
N MET A 28 -7.73 3.93 3.09
CA MET A 28 -7.62 5.04 2.15
C MET A 28 -8.90 5.87 2.23
N GLU A 29 -8.74 7.18 2.32
CA GLU A 29 -9.83 8.14 2.32
C GLU A 29 -9.72 8.99 1.05
N ALA A 30 -10.82 9.10 0.30
CA ALA A 30 -10.89 9.86 -0.93
C ALA A 30 -12.16 10.71 -0.98
N PRO A 31 -12.13 11.92 -1.56
CA PRO A 31 -13.35 12.66 -1.84
C PRO A 31 -14.23 11.89 -2.83
N GLY A 32 -15.49 11.69 -2.47
CA GLY A 32 -16.53 11.10 -3.32
C GLY A 32 -17.73 12.04 -3.48
N ALA A 33 -18.68 11.65 -4.32
CA ALA A 33 -19.87 12.46 -4.64
C ALA A 33 -20.70 12.81 -3.39
N ASP A 34 -20.70 11.95 -2.37
CA ASP A 34 -21.47 12.09 -1.13
C ASP A 34 -20.59 12.46 0.09
N GLY A 35 -19.37 12.94 -0.13
CA GLY A 35 -18.41 13.28 0.93
C GLY A 35 -17.17 12.38 0.96
N VAL A 36 -16.46 12.32 2.08
CA VAL A 36 -15.26 11.49 2.20
C VAL A 36 -15.65 10.01 2.22
N GLN A 37 -15.20 9.28 1.20
CA GLN A 37 -15.36 7.83 1.11
C GLN A 37 -14.10 7.17 1.68
N SER A 38 -14.28 6.24 2.62
CA SER A 38 -13.19 5.42 3.14
C SER A 38 -13.27 4.01 2.56
N MET A 39 -12.12 3.46 2.20
CA MET A 39 -11.95 2.07 1.77
C MET A 39 -10.86 1.41 2.60
N LYS A 40 -11.06 0.14 2.94
CA LYS A 40 -10.06 -0.68 3.61
C LYS A 40 -9.51 -1.65 2.59
N LEU A 41 -8.21 -1.55 2.36
CA LEU A 41 -7.48 -2.38 1.42
C LEU A 41 -6.55 -3.29 2.18
N ARG A 42 -6.41 -4.52 1.71
CA ARG A 42 -5.37 -5.44 2.14
C ARG A 42 -4.28 -5.49 1.09
N GLY A 43 -3.03 -5.36 1.51
CA GLY A 43 -1.90 -5.43 0.59
C GLY A 43 -0.67 -6.08 1.18
N TYR A 44 0.27 -6.42 0.31
CA TYR A 44 1.52 -7.08 0.67
C TYR A 44 2.72 -6.23 0.24
N VAL A 45 3.72 -6.15 1.11
CA VAL A 45 4.97 -5.43 0.81
C VAL A 45 5.77 -6.22 -0.22
N VAL A 46 5.96 -5.64 -1.41
CA VAL A 46 6.73 -6.26 -2.50
C VAL A 46 8.09 -5.60 -2.70
N ARG A 47 8.28 -4.37 -2.19
CA ARG A 47 9.54 -3.63 -2.28
C ARG A 47 9.71 -2.73 -1.06
N ILE A 48 10.94 -2.59 -0.60
CA ILE A 48 11.33 -1.62 0.43
C ILE A 48 12.47 -0.77 -0.14
N ASP A 49 12.31 0.54 -0.10
CA ASP A 49 13.32 1.51 -0.48
C ASP A 49 13.79 2.25 0.79
N THR A 50 15.02 1.93 1.19
CA THR A 50 15.67 2.46 2.39
C THR A 50 16.44 3.75 2.10
N ALA A 51 16.42 4.25 0.86
CA ALA A 51 17.07 5.50 0.49
C ALA A 51 16.20 6.74 0.75
N ALA A 52 14.93 6.54 1.15
CA ALA A 52 14.05 7.64 1.56
C ALA A 52 14.60 8.33 2.83
N GLU A 53 14.44 9.64 2.91
CA GLU A 53 15.06 10.51 3.92
C GLU A 53 14.97 9.99 5.37
N LYS A 54 16.00 10.33 6.16
CA LYS A 54 16.24 9.93 7.56
C LYS A 54 14.94 9.67 8.35
N GLY A 55 14.68 8.39 8.64
CA GLY A 55 13.58 7.96 9.51
C GLY A 55 12.30 7.54 8.80
N HIS A 56 12.27 7.59 7.47
CA HIS A 56 11.16 7.12 6.66
C HIS A 56 11.59 6.02 5.70
N SER A 57 10.74 5.02 5.50
CA SER A 57 10.93 3.96 4.52
C SER A 57 9.83 4.03 3.48
N ALA A 58 10.19 4.11 2.21
CA ALA A 58 9.22 4.02 1.13
C ALA A 58 9.01 2.54 0.80
N VAL A 59 7.76 2.08 0.80
CA VAL A 59 7.42 0.68 0.56
C VAL A 59 6.46 0.55 -0.61
N GLY A 60 6.79 -0.34 -1.54
CA GLY A 60 5.90 -0.76 -2.61
C GLY A 60 4.94 -1.81 -2.07
N VAL A 61 3.64 -1.53 -2.19
CA VAL A 61 2.57 -2.41 -1.74
C VAL A 61 1.71 -2.79 -2.94
N VAL A 62 1.35 -4.07 -3.02
CA VAL A 62 0.35 -4.58 -3.96
C VAL A 62 -0.91 -4.90 -3.18
N PHE A 63 -2.04 -4.31 -3.56
CA PHE A 63 -3.35 -4.56 -2.97
C PHE A 63 -3.99 -5.79 -3.61
N THR A 64 -4.65 -6.61 -2.80
CA THR A 64 -5.29 -7.85 -3.23
C THR A 64 -6.79 -7.86 -3.00
N ASP A 65 -7.30 -7.03 -2.08
CA ASP A 65 -8.71 -6.91 -1.71
C ASP A 65 -9.02 -5.50 -1.21
#